data_AF-A0A954F5K1-F1
#
_entry.id   AF-A0A954F5K1-F1
#
_cell.length_a   1.000
_cell.length_b   1.000
_cell.length_c   1.000
_cell.angle_alpha   90.00
_cell.angle_beta   90.00
_cell.angle_gamma   90.00
#
_symmetry.space_group_name_H-M   'P 1'
#
loop_
_entity.id
_entity.type
_entity.pdbx_description
1 polymer ?
#
loop_
_entity_poly.entity_id
_entity_poly.type
_entity_poly.pdbx_seq_one_letter_code
_entity_poly.pdbx_strand_id
1 'polypeptide(L)'
;MLRATSLSLLLLAAACASEPKRNDEAALPANTSAHNSSVEAMAPTPPPKPAPWTEDFGQGAILIADTIRIEGPPGLMVHAALTVDDSLCILEQKTTEQGFLQVVTPRPLAQVKNHPNAGRELRCQLDRWTLAAVHRIEVLERPGPCDVVITATGNATWRDLNNKVEEGERIEFRGTAPKE
;
A
#
# COMPACT_ATOMS: atom_id res chain seq x y z
N MET A 1 51.65 10.38 -0.76
CA MET A 1 51.71 9.72 0.56
C MET A 1 50.37 9.07 0.83
N LEU A 2 50.24 7.77 0.56
CA LEU A 2 49.03 6.98 0.83
C LEU A 2 49.06 6.51 2.28
N ARG A 3 47.97 6.70 3.03
CA ARG A 3 47.71 5.96 4.27
C ARG A 3 46.38 5.22 4.12
N ALA A 4 46.50 3.93 3.84
CA ALA A 4 45.44 2.96 4.01
C ALA A 4 45.39 2.57 5.49
N THR A 5 44.22 2.67 6.11
CA THR A 5 43.96 2.13 7.44
C THR A 5 42.75 1.22 7.35
N SER A 6 43.02 -0.07 7.22
CA SER A 6 42.11 -1.15 7.56
C SER A 6 41.84 -1.11 9.06
N LEU A 7 40.59 -1.30 9.48
CA LEU A 7 40.33 -1.87 10.81
C LEU A 7 39.07 -2.73 10.82
N SER A 8 39.29 -3.89 11.40
CA SER A 8 38.54 -5.13 11.34
C SER A 8 37.16 -5.14 11.99
N LEU A 9 36.36 -6.04 11.41
CA LEU A 9 35.10 -6.61 11.83
C LEU A 9 35.17 -7.25 13.25
N LEU A 10 34.14 -7.06 14.08
CA LEU A 10 33.84 -7.91 15.24
C LEU A 10 32.36 -8.33 15.16
N LEU A 11 32.10 -9.60 14.81
CA LEU A 11 30.82 -10.27 15.02
C LEU A 11 30.82 -10.87 16.43
N LEU A 12 29.81 -10.53 17.23
CA LEU A 12 29.47 -11.25 18.45
C LEU A 12 28.14 -11.97 18.23
N ALA A 13 28.22 -13.29 18.08
CA ALA A 13 27.09 -14.20 18.17
C ALA A 13 26.84 -14.51 19.65
N ALA A 14 25.71 -14.05 20.19
CA ALA A 14 25.21 -14.49 21.49
C ALA A 14 24.04 -15.44 21.27
N ALA A 15 24.33 -16.73 21.38
CA ALA A 15 23.34 -17.79 21.54
C ALA A 15 22.99 -17.91 23.02
N CYS A 16 21.71 -17.87 23.36
CA CYS A 16 21.18 -18.45 24.61
C CYS A 16 19.83 -19.09 24.30
N ALA A 17 19.88 -20.40 24.09
CA ALA A 17 18.74 -21.29 24.18
C ALA A 17 18.38 -21.48 25.66
N SER A 18 17.09 -21.43 26.00
CA SER A 18 16.57 -21.84 27.30
C SER A 18 15.30 -22.68 27.07
N GLU A 19 15.36 -23.94 27.48
CA GLU A 19 14.25 -24.90 27.42
C GLU A 19 13.20 -24.63 28.52
N PRO A 20 11.93 -25.01 28.30
CA PRO A 20 10.83 -24.73 29.22
C PRO A 20 10.78 -25.73 30.39
N LYS A 21 10.65 -25.21 31.61
CA LYS A 21 10.35 -25.98 32.82
C LYS A 21 8.90 -26.46 32.82
N ARG A 22 8.75 -27.79 32.86
CA ARG A 22 7.54 -28.53 33.23
C ARG A 22 7.25 -28.33 34.72
N ASN A 23 6.09 -27.79 35.06
CA ASN A 23 5.56 -27.84 36.43
C ASN A 23 4.33 -28.74 36.44
N ASP A 24 4.41 -29.80 37.23
CA ASP A 24 3.33 -30.70 37.56
C ASP A 24 2.34 -30.01 38.52
N GLU A 25 1.06 -30.13 38.16
CA GLU A 25 -0.04 -30.58 39.02
C GLU A 25 -0.29 -29.88 40.36
N ALA A 26 -1.23 -28.93 40.34
CA ALA A 26 -2.08 -28.62 41.50
C ALA A 26 -3.54 -28.94 41.13
N ALA A 27 -4.05 -30.02 41.71
CA ALA A 27 -5.42 -30.47 41.57
C ALA A 27 -6.42 -29.45 42.15
N LEU A 28 -7.44 -29.09 41.37
CA LEU A 28 -8.66 -28.43 41.84
C LEU A 28 -9.89 -29.17 41.26
N PRO A 29 -11.00 -29.22 42.02
CA PRO A 29 -12.02 -30.24 41.87
C PRO A 29 -12.90 -30.07 40.63
N ALA A 30 -13.34 -31.22 40.12
CA ALA A 30 -14.26 -31.38 39.02
C ALA A 30 -15.57 -30.60 39.23
N ASN A 31 -15.82 -29.62 38.36
CA ASN A 31 -17.17 -29.18 38.06
C ASN A 31 -17.49 -29.59 36.62
N THR A 32 -18.05 -30.78 36.50
CA THR A 32 -18.54 -31.35 35.25
C THR A 32 -19.87 -30.69 34.93
N SER A 33 -19.83 -29.61 34.14
CA SER A 33 -20.95 -29.21 33.29
C SER A 33 -20.48 -29.34 31.85
N ALA A 34 -20.68 -30.53 31.31
CA ALA A 34 -20.43 -30.86 29.92
C ALA A 34 -21.40 -30.06 29.04
N HIS A 35 -21.00 -28.86 28.64
CA HIS A 35 -21.55 -28.22 27.46
C HIS A 35 -20.85 -28.85 26.27
N ASN A 36 -21.49 -29.88 25.70
CA ASN A 36 -21.07 -30.53 24.48
C ASN A 36 -21.30 -29.57 23.31
N SER A 37 -20.48 -28.52 23.20
CA SER A 37 -20.39 -27.71 22.00
C SER A 37 -19.61 -28.52 20.99
N SER A 38 -20.34 -29.34 20.24
CA SER A 38 -19.88 -29.93 19.00
C SER A 38 -19.45 -28.77 18.10
N VAL A 39 -18.15 -28.47 18.08
CA VAL A 39 -17.57 -27.52 17.12
C VAL A 39 -17.59 -28.25 15.79
N GLU A 40 -18.72 -28.15 15.10
CA GLU A 40 -18.86 -28.61 13.73
C GLU A 40 -17.73 -27.93 12.94
N ALA A 41 -16.76 -28.73 12.51
CA ALA A 41 -15.59 -28.25 11.80
C ALA A 41 -16.07 -27.61 10.49
N MET A 42 -16.25 -26.29 10.54
CA MET A 42 -16.68 -25.49 9.40
C MET A 42 -15.63 -25.73 8.30
N ALA A 43 -16.05 -26.38 7.22
CA ALA A 43 -15.18 -26.65 6.10
C ALA A 43 -14.56 -25.31 5.63
N PRO A 44 -13.26 -25.27 5.33
CA PRO A 44 -12.60 -24.02 4.93
C PRO A 44 -13.29 -23.47 3.68
N THR A 45 -13.90 -22.29 3.80
CA THR A 45 -14.47 -21.57 2.66
C THR A 45 -13.35 -21.31 1.65
N PRO A 46 -13.52 -21.66 0.36
CA PRO A 46 -12.52 -21.36 -0.64
C PRO A 46 -12.28 -19.84 -0.70
N PRO A 47 -11.03 -19.39 -0.93
CA PRO A 47 -10.76 -17.97 -1.05
C PRO A 47 -11.58 -17.37 -2.21
N PRO A 48 -12.08 -16.14 -2.08
CA PRO A 48 -12.80 -15.47 -3.15
C PRO A 48 -11.92 -15.38 -4.40
N LYS A 49 -12.50 -15.62 -5.58
CA LYS A 49 -11.81 -15.45 -6.86
C LYS A 49 -11.43 -13.96 -7.01
N PRO A 50 -10.19 -13.64 -7.45
CA PRO A 50 -9.81 -12.25 -7.73
C PRO A 50 -10.76 -11.62 -8.74
N ALA A 51 -11.11 -10.35 -8.52
CA ALA A 51 -11.87 -9.57 -9.49
C ALA A 51 -11.07 -9.42 -10.80
N PRO A 52 -11.73 -9.34 -11.98
CA PRO A 52 -11.06 -9.04 -13.23
C PRO A 52 -10.29 -7.71 -13.14
N TRP A 53 -9.03 -7.71 -13.60
CA TRP A 53 -8.13 -6.56 -13.54
C TRP A 53 -7.44 -6.32 -14.89
N THR A 54 -7.10 -5.06 -15.18
CA THR A 54 -6.43 -4.64 -16.42
C THR A 54 -4.95 -5.02 -16.42
N GLU A 55 -4.40 -5.41 -17.57
CA GLU A 55 -2.95 -5.66 -17.71
C GLU A 55 -2.16 -4.41 -18.15
N ASP A 56 -2.85 -3.30 -18.43
CA ASP A 56 -2.26 -2.10 -19.05
C ASP A 56 -1.19 -1.43 -18.15
N PHE A 57 -1.25 -1.65 -16.83
CA PHE A 57 -0.28 -1.15 -15.84
C PHE A 57 0.77 -2.20 -15.43
N GLY A 58 0.84 -3.34 -16.13
CA GLY A 58 1.80 -4.41 -15.88
C GLY A 58 3.23 -4.12 -16.37
N GLN A 59 3.41 -3.09 -17.20
CA GLN A 59 4.73 -2.59 -17.60
C GLN A 59 5.20 -1.48 -16.66
N GLY A 60 6.50 -1.39 -16.40
CA GLY A 60 7.05 -0.38 -15.50
C GLY A 60 6.90 1.03 -16.07
N ALA A 61 6.47 1.97 -15.22
CA ALA A 61 6.47 3.38 -15.56
C ALA A 61 6.53 4.25 -14.29
N ILE A 62 6.90 5.52 -14.47
CA ILE A 62 6.91 6.51 -13.40
C ILE A 62 6.02 7.68 -13.82
N LEU A 63 5.11 8.07 -12.95
CA LEU A 63 4.25 9.24 -13.11
C LEU A 63 4.48 10.22 -11.96
N ILE A 64 4.83 11.45 -12.28
CA ILE A 64 5.04 12.53 -11.31
C ILE A 64 4.08 13.66 -11.65
N ALA A 65 3.39 14.24 -10.66
CA ALA A 65 2.50 15.39 -10.86
C ALA A 65 2.28 16.19 -9.56
N ASP A 66 1.51 17.27 -9.63
CA ASP A 66 1.10 17.99 -8.41
C ASP A 66 -0.05 17.24 -7.71
N THR A 67 -1.01 16.74 -8.49
CA THR A 67 -2.12 15.92 -8.02
C THR A 67 -2.32 14.72 -8.92
N ILE A 68 -2.54 13.55 -8.31
CA ILE A 68 -2.87 12.30 -9.01
C ILE A 68 -4.20 11.78 -8.49
N ARG A 69 -5.09 11.40 -9.41
CA ARG A 69 -6.36 10.75 -9.12
C ARG A 69 -6.45 9.44 -9.87
N ILE A 70 -6.74 8.37 -9.14
CA ILE A 70 -6.89 7.01 -9.65
C ILE A 70 -8.33 6.60 -9.39
N GLU A 71 -9.02 6.16 -10.43
CA GLU A 71 -10.36 5.60 -10.33
C GLU A 71 -10.38 4.23 -10.97
N GLY A 72 -11.25 3.34 -10.52
CA GLY A 72 -11.31 1.98 -11.06
C GLY A 72 -12.35 1.09 -10.40
N PRO A 73 -12.44 -0.17 -10.85
CA PRO A 73 -13.45 -1.13 -10.39
C PRO A 73 -13.13 -1.68 -8.99
N PRO A 74 -14.05 -2.46 -8.38
CA PRO A 74 -13.78 -3.20 -7.15
C PRO A 74 -12.48 -4.00 -7.24
N GLY A 75 -11.63 -3.89 -6.22
CA GLY A 75 -10.30 -4.48 -6.20
C GLY A 75 -9.18 -3.48 -6.49
N LEU A 76 -9.50 -2.25 -6.93
CA LEU A 76 -8.52 -1.18 -7.12
C LEU A 76 -7.60 -1.00 -5.91
N MET A 77 -8.13 -1.08 -4.68
CA MET A 77 -7.33 -0.88 -3.46
C MET A 77 -6.27 -1.97 -3.23
N VAL A 78 -6.42 -3.13 -3.87
CA VAL A 78 -5.41 -4.21 -3.84
C VAL A 78 -4.25 -3.90 -4.78
N HIS A 79 -4.53 -3.18 -5.87
CA HIS A 79 -3.54 -2.82 -6.90
C HIS A 79 -2.89 -1.46 -6.65
N ALA A 80 -3.61 -0.52 -6.03
CA ALA A 80 -3.18 0.84 -5.73
C ALA A 80 -2.76 0.98 -4.25
N ALA A 81 -1.49 0.74 -3.96
CA ALA A 81 -0.94 0.82 -2.61
C ALA A 81 -0.40 2.24 -2.32
N LEU A 82 -1.03 2.96 -1.38
CA LEU A 82 -0.55 4.24 -0.88
C LEU A 82 0.56 4.04 0.17
N THR A 83 1.65 4.78 0.05
CA THR A 83 2.64 4.89 1.14
C THR A 83 2.21 6.00 2.07
N VAL A 84 1.77 5.66 3.28
CA VAL A 84 1.31 6.61 4.28
C VAL A 84 2.24 6.55 5.49
N ASP A 85 2.87 7.68 5.80
CA ASP A 85 3.55 7.92 7.06
C ASP A 85 2.72 8.93 7.84
N ASP A 86 2.07 8.48 8.91
CA ASP A 86 1.16 9.31 9.71
C ASP A 86 1.84 10.53 10.34
N SER A 87 3.18 10.54 10.43
CA SER A 87 3.93 11.72 10.89
C SER A 87 4.09 12.78 9.80
N LEU A 88 3.95 12.41 8.52
CA LEU A 88 4.20 13.26 7.36
C LEU A 88 2.94 13.56 6.53
N CYS A 89 1.95 12.69 6.60
CA CYS A 89 0.77 12.73 5.74
C CYS A 89 -0.53 12.67 6.55
N ILE A 90 -1.61 13.08 5.91
CA ILE A 90 -2.98 12.93 6.39
C ILE A 90 -3.68 12.00 5.39
N LEU A 91 -4.20 10.88 5.89
CA LEU A 91 -5.06 9.97 5.16
C LEU A 91 -6.51 10.19 5.58
N GLU A 92 -7.37 10.48 4.61
CA GLU A 92 -8.82 10.56 4.80
C GLU A 92 -9.48 9.44 4.00
N GLN A 93 -10.46 8.78 4.60
CA GLN A 93 -11.22 7.69 3.96
C GLN A 93 -12.71 7.98 4.10
N LYS A 94 -13.45 7.83 3.01
CA LYS A 94 -14.89 8.11 2.99
C LYS A 94 -15.62 7.24 1.97
N THR A 95 -16.74 6.67 2.40
CA THR A 95 -17.72 6.09 1.48
C THR A 95 -18.60 7.20 0.90
N THR A 96 -18.69 7.26 -0.42
CA THR A 96 -19.47 8.25 -1.17
C THR A 96 -20.45 7.54 -2.11
N GLU A 97 -21.37 8.28 -2.71
CA GLU A 97 -22.25 7.75 -3.77
C GLU A 97 -21.46 7.23 -4.98
N GLN A 98 -20.25 7.75 -5.21
CA GLN A 98 -19.39 7.34 -6.32
C GLN A 98 -18.53 6.12 -6.00
N GLY A 99 -18.52 5.65 -4.75
CA GLY A 99 -17.67 4.55 -4.29
C GLY A 99 -16.86 4.89 -3.04
N PHE A 100 -15.83 4.09 -2.77
CA PHE A 100 -14.93 4.26 -1.63
C PHE A 100 -13.72 5.12 -2.02
N LEU A 101 -13.59 6.27 -1.36
CA LEU A 101 -12.56 7.27 -1.64
C LEU A 101 -11.50 7.25 -0.53
N GLN A 102 -10.24 7.19 -0.94
CA GLN A 102 -9.08 7.49 -0.10
C GLN A 102 -8.37 8.73 -0.62
N VAL A 103 -8.02 9.66 0.27
CA VAL A 103 -7.28 10.88 -0.07
C VAL A 103 -6.07 10.99 0.83
N VAL A 104 -4.89 11.18 0.24
CA VAL A 104 -3.65 11.46 0.95
C VAL A 104 -3.19 12.86 0.60
N THR A 105 -2.86 13.63 1.64
CA THR A 105 -2.27 14.97 1.53
C THR A 105 -1.07 15.11 2.48
N PRO A 106 -0.09 15.97 2.20
CA PRO A 106 1.01 16.21 3.13
C PRO A 106 0.50 16.96 4.36
N ARG A 107 1.06 16.66 5.53
CA ARG A 107 0.85 17.49 6.72
C ARG A 107 1.44 18.88 6.49
N PRO A 108 0.83 19.95 7.04
CA PRO A 108 1.39 21.28 6.98
C PRO A 108 2.85 21.32 7.47
N LEU A 109 3.75 21.95 6.72
CA LEU A 109 5.19 22.01 7.04
C LEU A 109 5.49 22.51 8.46
N ALA A 110 4.65 23.42 8.99
CA ALA A 110 4.76 23.91 10.36
C ALA A 110 4.65 22.80 11.43
N GLN A 111 3.91 21.72 11.14
CA GLN A 111 3.71 20.59 12.04
C GLN A 111 4.84 19.55 11.94
N VAL A 112 5.62 19.55 10.85
CA VAL A 112 6.63 18.53 10.54
C VAL A 112 8.04 19.11 10.38
N LYS A 113 8.27 20.37 10.79
CA LYS A 113 9.50 21.14 10.51
C LYS A 113 10.81 20.45 10.89
N ASN A 114 10.79 19.60 11.93
CA ASN A 114 11.97 18.89 12.42
C ASN A 114 12.07 17.45 11.92
N HIS A 115 11.13 17.00 11.08
CA HIS A 115 11.16 15.66 10.53
C HIS A 115 12.15 15.60 9.36
N PRO A 116 13.07 14.62 9.30
CA PRO A 116 14.11 14.55 8.26
C PRO A 116 13.54 14.37 6.84
N ASN A 117 12.27 13.96 6.76
CA ASN A 117 11.56 13.69 5.51
C ASN A 117 10.43 14.73 5.24
N ALA A 118 10.44 15.88 5.91
CA ALA A 118 9.44 16.92 5.69
C ALA A 118 9.46 17.43 4.24
N GLY A 119 8.28 17.57 3.63
CA GLY A 119 8.13 18.07 2.25
C GLY A 119 8.45 17.05 1.15
N ARG A 120 8.57 15.76 1.49
CA ARG A 120 8.67 14.69 0.49
C ARG A 120 7.35 14.52 -0.27
N GLU A 121 7.48 14.03 -1.50
CA GLU A 121 6.37 13.62 -2.35
C GLU A 121 5.53 12.50 -1.72
N LEU A 122 4.23 12.53 -1.96
CA LEU A 122 3.32 11.43 -1.70
C LEU A 122 3.60 10.32 -2.72
N ARG A 123 3.51 9.06 -2.30
CA ARG A 123 3.78 7.91 -3.19
C ARG A 123 2.62 6.93 -3.23
N CYS A 124 2.34 6.43 -4.42
CA CYS A 124 1.43 5.31 -4.67
C CYS A 124 2.09 4.33 -5.64
N GLN A 125 1.93 3.04 -5.40
CA GLN A 125 2.28 2.00 -6.35
C GLN A 125 0.98 1.49 -6.98
N LEU A 126 0.89 1.50 -8.31
CA LEU A 126 -0.20 0.85 -9.05
C LEU A 126 0.42 -0.25 -9.91
N ASP A 127 0.31 -1.50 -9.48
CA ASP A 127 1.03 -2.63 -10.09
C ASP A 127 2.53 -2.35 -10.26
N ARG A 128 3.01 -2.17 -11.50
CA ARG A 128 4.41 -1.83 -11.81
C ARG A 128 4.67 -0.34 -12.00
N TRP A 129 3.64 0.49 -11.87
CA TRP A 129 3.78 1.94 -11.93
C TRP A 129 4.10 2.52 -10.56
N THR A 130 5.06 3.43 -10.54
CA THR A 130 5.35 4.27 -9.39
C THR A 130 4.79 5.67 -9.64
N LEU A 131 3.87 6.09 -8.78
CA LEU A 131 3.18 7.37 -8.85
C LEU A 131 3.68 8.26 -7.71
N ALA A 132 4.00 9.51 -8.03
CA ALA A 132 4.46 10.50 -7.06
C ALA A 132 3.68 11.82 -7.22
N ALA A 133 3.12 12.33 -6.13
CA ALA A 133 2.40 13.61 -6.15
C ALA A 133 2.92 14.58 -5.10
N VAL A 134 2.96 15.87 -5.42
CA VAL A 134 3.43 16.91 -4.48
C VAL A 134 2.34 17.32 -3.48
N HIS A 135 1.08 17.38 -3.91
CA HIS A 135 -0.01 17.93 -3.11
C HIS A 135 -1.04 16.90 -2.69
N ARG A 136 -1.41 15.98 -3.59
CA ARG A 136 -2.55 15.10 -3.34
C ARG A 136 -2.52 13.82 -4.18
N ILE A 137 -2.82 12.68 -3.54
CA ILE A 137 -3.19 11.45 -4.23
C ILE A 137 -4.61 11.08 -3.81
N GLU A 138 -5.47 10.79 -4.79
CA GLU A 138 -6.81 10.25 -4.58
C GLU A 138 -6.93 8.87 -5.21
N VAL A 139 -7.56 7.94 -4.50
CA VAL A 139 -7.91 6.62 -5.00
C VAL A 139 -9.40 6.39 -4.77
N LEU A 140 -10.16 6.25 -5.86
CA LEU A 140 -11.60 6.04 -5.84
C LEU A 140 -11.94 4.67 -6.42
N GLU A 141 -12.29 3.73 -5.55
CA GLU A 141 -12.85 2.44 -5.96
C GLU A 141 -14.35 2.62 -6.22
N ARG A 142 -14.74 2.53 -7.49
CA ARG A 142 -16.12 2.69 -7.95
C ARG A 142 -16.93 1.40 -7.74
N PRO A 143 -18.25 1.50 -7.54
CA PRO A 143 -19.11 0.32 -7.50
C PRO A 143 -19.29 -0.25 -8.92
N GLY A 144 -19.06 -1.56 -9.06
CA GLY A 144 -19.28 -2.30 -10.31
C GLY A 144 -18.14 -2.16 -11.34
N PRO A 145 -18.26 -2.86 -12.49
CA PRO A 145 -17.20 -2.92 -13.48
C PRO A 145 -17.03 -1.58 -14.21
N CYS A 146 -15.80 -1.08 -14.25
CA CYS A 146 -15.39 0.10 -15.01
C CYS A 146 -13.89 0.04 -15.35
N ASP A 147 -13.45 0.89 -16.27
CA ASP A 147 -12.04 1.05 -16.57
C ASP A 147 -11.30 1.67 -15.38
N VAL A 148 -10.01 1.35 -15.28
CA VAL A 148 -9.09 2.09 -14.43
C VAL A 148 -8.65 3.36 -15.16
N VAL A 149 -8.77 4.51 -14.51
CA VAL A 149 -8.38 5.81 -15.07
C VAL A 149 -7.41 6.49 -14.11
N ILE A 150 -6.24 6.89 -14.62
CA ILE A 150 -5.27 7.69 -13.90
C ILE A 150 -5.28 9.08 -14.52
N THR A 151 -5.59 10.08 -13.72
CA THR A 151 -5.48 11.49 -14.08
C THR A 151 -4.34 12.11 -13.28
N ALA A 152 -3.38 12.71 -13.98
CA ALA A 152 -2.34 13.54 -13.38
C ALA A 152 -2.53 15.00 -13.82
N THR A 153 -2.44 15.93 -12.88
CA THR A 153 -2.64 17.37 -13.12
C THR A 153 -1.55 18.21 -12.47
N GLY A 154 -1.29 19.39 -13.04
CA GLY A 154 -0.20 20.28 -12.64
C GLY A 154 1.02 20.02 -13.51
N ASN A 155 2.22 20.05 -12.94
CA ASN A 155 3.44 19.72 -13.69
C ASN A 155 3.57 18.20 -13.88
N ALA A 156 2.74 17.61 -14.76
CA ALA A 156 2.68 16.17 -14.95
C ALA A 156 3.75 15.68 -15.93
N THR A 157 4.50 14.66 -15.52
CA THR A 157 5.50 13.97 -16.34
C THR A 157 5.35 12.47 -16.15
N TRP A 158 5.22 11.76 -17.26
CA TRP A 158 5.21 10.31 -17.31
C TRP A 158 6.41 9.80 -18.10
N ARG A 159 6.98 8.68 -17.66
CA ARG A 159 8.09 7.99 -18.34
C ARG A 159 7.95 6.48 -18.24
N ASP A 160 8.13 5.78 -19.37
CA ASP A 160 8.23 4.32 -19.40
C ASP A 160 9.68 3.79 -19.33
N LEU A 161 9.84 2.47 -19.35
CA LEU A 161 11.15 1.79 -19.39
C LEU A 161 11.91 1.98 -20.70
N ASN A 162 11.25 2.43 -21.78
CA ASN A 162 11.87 2.69 -23.08
C ASN A 162 12.33 4.15 -23.22
N ASN A 163 12.24 4.95 -22.15
CA ASN A 163 12.49 6.39 -22.14
C ASN A 163 11.52 7.21 -23.01
N LYS A 164 10.33 6.66 -23.35
CA LYS A 164 9.24 7.48 -23.85
C LYS A 164 8.79 8.39 -22.73
N VAL A 165 8.62 9.67 -23.05
CA VAL A 165 8.21 10.71 -22.09
C VAL A 165 6.93 11.37 -22.60
N GLU A 166 6.00 11.62 -21.69
CA GLU A 166 4.82 12.44 -21.92
C GLU A 166 4.73 13.50 -20.82
N GLU A 167 4.49 14.75 -21.21
CA GLU A 167 4.46 15.90 -20.30
C GLU A 167 3.27 16.80 -20.64
N GLY A 168 2.68 17.43 -19.62
CA GLY A 168 1.62 18.40 -19.82
C GLY A 168 0.99 18.86 -18.51
N GLU A 169 0.12 19.87 -18.60
CA GLU A 169 -0.66 20.35 -17.45
C GLU A 169 -1.67 19.32 -16.93
N ARG A 170 -2.08 18.41 -17.83
CA ARG A 170 -2.95 17.28 -17.55
C ARG A 170 -2.63 16.14 -18.49
N ILE A 171 -2.38 14.95 -17.95
CA ILE A 171 -2.23 13.70 -18.72
C ILE A 171 -3.15 12.63 -18.13
N GLU A 172 -3.64 11.75 -18.99
CA GLU A 172 -4.62 10.74 -18.62
C GLU A 172 -4.23 9.38 -19.21
N PHE A 173 -4.28 8.34 -18.38
CA PHE A 173 -4.05 6.96 -18.78
C PHE A 173 -5.29 6.13 -18.44
N ARG A 174 -5.64 5.19 -19.31
CA ARG A 174 -6.80 4.32 -19.16
C ARG A 174 -6.38 2.88 -19.33
N GLY A 175 -6.74 2.04 -18.36
CA GLY A 175 -6.60 0.60 -18.42
C GLY A 175 -7.97 -0.06 -18.51
N THR A 176 -8.22 -0.86 -19.55
CA THR A 176 -9.52 -1.49 -19.73
C THR A 176 -9.64 -2.73 -18.87
N ALA A 177 -10.67 -2.77 -18.01
CA ALA A 177 -10.95 -3.95 -17.21
C ALA A 177 -11.49 -5.07 -18.12
N PRO A 178 -11.06 -6.34 -17.94
CA PRO A 178 -11.60 -7.47 -18.69
C PRO A 178 -13.11 -7.56 -18.47
N LYS A 179 -13.85 -7.80 -19.55
CA LYS A 179 -15.27 -8.14 -19.45
C LYS A 179 -15.39 -9.57 -18.96
N GLU A 180 -16.19 -9.79 -17.91
CA GLU A 180 -16.55 -11.14 -17.45
C GLU A 180 -17.33 -11.92 -18.51
#